data_AF-A0A7L2TSH3-F1
#
_entry.id   AF-A0A7L2TSH3-F1
#
_cell.length_a   1.000
_cell.length_b   1.000
_cell.length_c   1.000
_cell.angle_alpha   90.00
_cell.angle_beta   90.00
_cell.angle_gamma   90.00
#
_symmetry.space_group_name_H-M   'P 1'
#
loop_
_entity.id
_entity.type
_entity.pdbx_description
1 polymer ?
#
loop_
_entity_poly.entity_id
_entity_poly.type
_entity_poly.pdbx_seq_one_letter_code
_entity_poly.pdbx_strand_id
1 'polypeptide(L)' 'VRNYVENRPKYAGLTFPKLFPDSLFPADSEHNKLKASQARDLLSKMLVIDPAKRISVDEALQHPYINVWYDPAEVEA' A
#
# COMPACT_ATOMS: atom_id res chain seq x y z
N VAL A 1 -20.79 -12.67 -13.75
CA VAL A 1 -20.02 -11.55 -13.14
C VAL A 1 -19.14 -10.83 -14.15
N ARG A 2 -18.33 -11.53 -14.98
CA ARG A 2 -17.42 -10.92 -15.97
C ARG A 2 -18.08 -9.87 -16.89
N ASN A 3 -19.15 -10.26 -17.59
CA ASN A 3 -19.88 -9.38 -18.51
C ASN A 3 -20.43 -8.11 -17.83
N TYR A 4 -20.78 -8.20 -16.54
CA TYR A 4 -21.25 -7.04 -15.78
C TYR A 4 -20.12 -6.05 -15.48
N VAL A 5 -18.92 -6.55 -15.12
CA VAL A 5 -17.76 -5.70 -14.84
C VAL A 5 -17.23 -5.04 -16.12
N GLU A 6 -17.21 -5.77 -17.24
CA GLU A 6 -16.70 -5.26 -18.52
C GLU A 6 -17.57 -4.15 -19.13
N ASN A 7 -18.87 -4.12 -18.84
CA ASN A 7 -19.81 -3.12 -19.34
C ASN A 7 -19.98 -1.89 -18.43
N ARG A 8 -19.26 -1.81 -17.30
CA ARG A 8 -19.26 -0.61 -16.45
C ARG A 8 -18.46 0.51 -17.13
N PRO A 9 -18.77 1.80 -16.81
CA PRO A 9 -17.95 2.91 -17.27
C PRO A 9 -16.48 2.69 -16.90
N LYS A 10 -15.58 2.97 -17.84
CA LYS A 10 -14.14 2.85 -17.62
C LYS A 10 -13.63 4.10 -16.91
N TYR A 11 -12.90 3.90 -15.82
CA TYR A 11 -12.26 4.97 -15.08
C TYR A 11 -10.74 4.82 -15.19
N ALA A 12 -10.06 5.91 -15.54
CA ALA A 12 -8.62 5.97 -15.34
C ALA A 12 -8.35 6.02 -13.82
N GLY A 13 -7.45 5.17 -13.33
CA GLY A 13 -7.05 5.20 -11.93
C GLY A 13 -6.38 6.52 -11.58
N LEU A 14 -6.62 6.99 -10.35
CA LEU A 14 -5.83 8.08 -9.77
C LEU A 14 -4.48 7.55 -9.29
N THR A 15 -3.47 8.41 -9.30
CA THR A 15 -2.16 8.05 -8.74
C THR A 15 -2.22 8.01 -7.21
N PHE A 16 -1.39 7.18 -6.59
CA PHE A 16 -1.35 7.06 -5.12
C PHE A 16 -1.07 8.38 -4.39
N PRO A 17 -0.21 9.29 -4.87
CA PRO A 17 -0.08 10.63 -4.28
C PRO A 17 -1.34 11.49 -4.38
N LYS A 18 -2.22 11.26 -5.37
CA LYS A 18 -3.52 11.94 -5.45
C LYS A 18 -4.56 11.32 -4.52
N LEU A 19 -4.54 9.99 -4.36
CA LEU A 19 -5.42 9.27 -3.44
C LEU A 19 -5.05 9.53 -1.98
N PHE A 20 -3.75 9.56 -1.69
CA PHE A 20 -3.17 9.74 -0.36
C PHE A 20 -2.15 10.89 -0.39
N PRO A 21 -2.60 12.16 -0.44
CA PRO A 21 -1.71 13.32 -0.48
C PRO A 21 -0.88 13.46 0.80
N ASP A 22 0.22 14.21 0.73
CA ASP A 22 1.14 14.41 1.87
C ASP A 22 0.43 15.05 3.09
N SER A 23 -0.66 15.80 2.87
CA SER A 23 -1.47 16.40 3.93
C SER A 23 -2.17 15.38 4.83
N LEU A 24 -2.29 14.12 4.41
CA LEU A 24 -2.85 13.04 5.23
C LEU A 24 -1.79 12.36 6.11
N PHE A 25 -0.52 12.70 5.94
CA PHE A 25 0.58 12.12 6.70
C PHE A 25 1.21 13.16 7.63
N PRO A 26 1.70 12.76 8.81
CA PRO A 26 2.48 13.64 9.67
C PRO A 26 3.73 14.16 8.93
N ALA A 27 3.94 15.47 8.91
CA ALA A 27 5.04 16.14 8.19
C ALA A 27 5.95 16.98 9.11
N ASP A 28 5.84 16.76 10.41
CA ASP A 28 6.54 17.47 11.49
C ASP A 28 8.05 17.18 11.54
N SER A 29 8.54 16.14 10.84
CA SER A 29 9.97 15.84 10.74
C SER A 29 10.35 15.18 9.40
N GLU A 30 11.63 15.25 9.02
CA GLU A 30 12.17 14.54 7.85
C GLU A 30 12.00 13.01 7.98
N HIS A 31 12.07 12.48 9.21
CA HIS A 31 11.79 11.08 9.50
C HIS A 31 10.34 10.71 9.18
N ASN A 32 9.38 11.60 9.47
CA ASN A 32 7.96 11.37 9.18
C ASN A 32 7.65 11.52 7.68
N LYS A 33 8.38 12.36 6.95
CA LYS A 33 8.29 12.40 5.47
C LYS A 33 8.75 11.09 4.82
N LEU A 34 9.84 10.49 5.31
CA LEU A 34 10.29 9.18 4.84
C LEU A 34 9.23 8.10 5.13
N LYS A 35 8.61 8.14 6.32
CA LYS A 35 7.51 7.24 6.70
C LYS A 35 6.26 7.44 5.85
N ALA A 36 5.92 8.67 5.46
CA ALA A 36 4.81 8.96 4.56
C ALA A 36 5.02 8.34 3.17
N SER A 37 6.24 8.45 2.62
CA SER A 37 6.60 7.82 1.34
C SER A 37 6.51 6.29 1.44
N GLN A 38 7.05 5.69 2.50
CA GLN A 38 6.98 4.25 2.74
C GLN A 38 5.54 3.76 2.93
N ALA A 39 4.71 4.48 3.68
CA ALA A 39 3.30 4.14 3.89
C ALA A 39 2.53 4.13 2.56
N ARG A 40 2.71 5.18 1.76
CA ARG A 40 2.07 5.30 0.44
C ARG A 40 2.52 4.20 -0.52
N ASP A 41 3.80 3.85 -0.51
CA ASP A 41 4.33 2.75 -1.32
C ASP A 41 3.69 1.41 -0.94
N LEU A 42 3.60 1.10 0.36
CA LEU A 42 2.93 -0.12 0.83
C LEU A 42 1.45 -0.16 0.39
N LEU A 43 0.71 0.94 0.57
CA LEU A 43 -0.67 1.04 0.11
C LEU A 43 -0.79 0.80 -1.40
N SER A 44 0.19 1.23 -2.19
CA SER A 44 0.22 1.01 -3.63
C SER A 44 0.36 -0.45 -4.04
N LYS A 45 1.05 -1.23 -3.21
CA LYS A 45 1.27 -2.66 -3.41
C LYS A 45 0.13 -3.52 -2.85
N MET A 46 -0.58 -3.03 -1.82
CA MET A 46 -1.73 -3.72 -1.21
C MET A 46 -3.06 -3.46 -1.93
N LEU A 47 -3.33 -2.21 -2.35
CA LEU A 47 -4.59 -1.81 -2.98
C LEU A 47 -4.61 -2.11 -4.49
N VAL A 48 -4.17 -3.31 -4.85
CA VAL A 48 -4.13 -3.81 -6.23
C VAL A 48 -5.34 -4.72 -6.46
N ILE A 49 -6.16 -4.39 -7.46
CA ILE A 49 -7.40 -5.15 -7.76
C ILE A 49 -7.06 -6.59 -8.18
N ASP A 50 -6.04 -6.76 -9.02
CA ASP A 50 -5.56 -8.05 -9.50
C ASP A 50 -4.76 -8.77 -8.39
N PRO A 51 -5.26 -9.89 -7.83
CA PRO A 51 -4.58 -10.60 -6.74
C PRO A 51 -3.22 -11.16 -7.18
N ALA A 52 -3.01 -11.46 -8.46
CA ALA A 52 -1.73 -11.98 -8.96
C ALA A 52 -0.62 -10.91 -8.96
N LYS A 53 -0.99 -9.62 -8.87
CA LYS A 53 -0.07 -8.47 -8.81
C LYS A 53 -0.03 -7.83 -7.43
N ARG A 54 -0.90 -8.27 -6.51
CA ARG A 54 -0.96 -7.75 -5.15
C ARG A 54 0.19 -8.34 -4.35
N ILE A 55 0.81 -7.53 -3.50
CA ILE A 55 1.86 -7.98 -2.57
C ILE A 55 1.35 -9.13 -1.70
N SER A 56 2.20 -10.12 -1.50
CA SER A 56 1.96 -11.21 -0.54
C SER A 56 2.06 -10.73 0.90
N VAL A 57 1.60 -11.55 1.84
CA VAL A 57 1.72 -11.26 3.27
C VAL A 57 3.19 -11.19 3.68
N ASP A 58 4.00 -12.13 3.24
CA ASP A 58 5.43 -12.19 3.57
C ASP A 58 6.19 -10.96 3.06
N GLU A 59 5.95 -10.55 1.81
CA GLU A 59 6.54 -9.34 1.25
C GLU A 59 6.07 -8.07 1.99
N ALA A 60 4.83 -8.04 2.46
CA ALA A 60 4.29 -6.91 3.24
C ALA A 60 4.94 -6.83 4.63
N LEU A 61 5.20 -7.96 5.29
CA LEU A 61 5.93 -8.01 6.56
C LEU A 61 7.38 -7.51 6.40
N GLN A 62 8.02 -7.85 5.29
CA GLN A 62 9.37 -7.38 4.95
C GLN A 62 9.43 -5.93 4.46
N HIS A 63 8.28 -5.26 4.28
CA HIS A 63 8.25 -3.89 3.77
C HIS A 63 8.88 -2.90 4.77
N PRO A 64 9.71 -1.92 4.35
CA PRO A 64 10.39 -0.99 5.27
C PRO A 64 9.47 -0.19 6.22
N TYR A 65 8.20 -0.09 5.86
CA TYR A 65 7.18 0.52 6.72
C TYR A 65 6.78 -0.36 7.91
N ILE A 66 6.68 -1.69 7.71
CA ILE A 66 6.21 -2.67 8.69
C ILE A 66 7.37 -3.37 9.41
N ASN A 67 8.47 -3.63 8.70
CA ASN A 67 9.61 -4.41 9.17
C ASN A 67 10.27 -3.86 10.46
N VAL A 68 10.01 -2.60 10.83
CA VAL A 68 10.44 -2.04 12.12
C VAL A 68 9.80 -2.72 13.34
N TRP A 69 8.71 -3.46 13.13
CA TRP A 69 7.98 -4.24 14.14
C TRP A 69 8.12 -5.75 13.94
N TYR A 70 9.02 -6.19 13.07
CA TYR A 70 9.17 -7.60 12.78
C TYR A 70 9.78 -8.34 13.98
N ASP A 71 9.01 -9.26 14.57
CA ASP A 71 9.46 -10.21 15.56
C ASP A 71 9.22 -11.64 15.03
N PRO A 72 10.27 -12.45 14.81
CA PRO A 72 10.12 -13.85 14.37
C PRO A 72 9.18 -14.67 15.27
N ALA A 73 9.17 -14.40 16.58
CA ALA A 73 8.33 -15.12 17.52
C ALA A 73 6.84 -14.76 17.39
N GLU A 74 6.50 -13.59 16.85
CA GLU A 74 5.11 -13.19 16.57
C GLU A 74 4.67 -13.60 15.17
N VAL A 75 5.60 -13.69 14.22
CA VAL A 75 5.31 -13.95 12.80
C VAL A 75 5.24 -15.45 12.48
N GLU A 76 6.06 -16.27 13.13
CA GLU A 76 6.18 -17.72 12.83
C GLU A 76 5.47 -18.63 13.86
N ALA A 77 4.65 -18.06 14.75
CA ALA A 77 3.96 -18.77 15.84
C ALA A 77 2.82 -19.70 15.40
#